data_AF-A0A4R4WUE4-F1
#
_entry.id   AF-A0A4R4WUE4-F1
#
_cell.length_a   1.000
_cell.length_b   1.000
_cell.length_c   1.000
_cell.angle_alpha   90.00
_cell.angle_beta   90.00
_cell.angle_gamma   90.00
#
_symmetry.space_group_name_H-M   'P 1'
#
loop_
_entity.id
_entity.type
_entity.pdbx_description
1 polymer ?
#
loop_
_entity_poly.entity_id
_entity_poly.type
_entity_poly.pdbx_seq_one_letter_code
_entity_poly.pdbx_strand_id
1 'polypeptide(L)'
;MLRGVARARCGSNRRGSHSHSWQSRKNVLLRYFTIADTVSSRLATEDVEVGGASIKAGEGVIVSTLSANWDPAAFKNPAELDVERGARHHLAFGFGPHQCLGQNLARMELQIVFDTLFRRIPTLRLAAPAEDLPFKNDAVIYGVHELPVTW
;
A
#
# COMPACT_ATOMS: atom_id res chain seq x y z
N MET A 1 21.92 11.60 11.18
CA MET A 1 21.14 12.68 11.85
C MET A 1 20.00 13.14 10.94
N LEU A 2 18.92 12.36 10.80
CA LEU A 2 17.71 12.78 10.08
C LEU A 2 16.51 12.44 10.95
N ARG A 3 16.11 13.40 11.78
CA ARG A 3 14.83 13.40 12.50
C ARG A 3 13.79 14.05 11.59
N GLY A 4 12.84 13.26 11.10
CA GLY A 4 11.71 13.75 10.30
C GLY A 4 10.41 13.12 10.80
N VAL A 5 9.90 13.62 11.92
CA VAL A 5 8.59 13.21 12.46
C VAL A 5 7.50 13.74 11.53
N ALA A 6 6.84 12.83 10.80
CA ALA A 6 5.68 13.14 9.98
C ALA A 6 4.54 13.64 10.88
N ARG A 7 4.25 14.94 10.85
CA ARG A 7 3.04 15.52 11.47
C ARG A 7 1.89 15.42 10.48
N ALA A 8 0.99 14.45 10.69
CA ALA A 8 -0.32 14.47 10.08
C ALA A 8 -1.11 15.66 10.64
N ARG A 9 -1.42 16.67 9.81
CA ARG A 9 -2.31 17.78 10.18
C ARG A 9 -3.74 17.26 10.21
N CYS A 10 -4.26 16.97 11.41
CA CYS A 10 -5.68 16.73 11.62
C CYS A 10 -6.41 18.09 11.67
N GLY A 11 -7.09 18.44 10.58
CA GLY A 11 -7.93 19.63 10.50
C GLY A 11 -9.18 19.48 11.38
N SER A 12 -9.46 20.51 12.17
CA SER A 12 -10.54 20.59 13.14
C SER A 12 -11.94 20.58 12.52
N ASN A 13 -12.81 19.73 13.09
CA ASN A 13 -14.24 19.96 13.35
C ASN A 13 -15.18 20.13 12.12
N ARG A 14 -15.75 19.01 11.65
CA ARG A 14 -17.14 18.98 11.13
C ARG A 14 -17.87 17.75 11.66
N ARG A 15 -18.89 17.99 12.48
CA ARG A 15 -19.86 16.99 12.92
C ARG A 15 -20.77 16.63 11.73
N GLY A 16 -20.93 15.33 11.46
CA GLY A 16 -22.03 14.79 10.64
C GLY A 16 -21.69 14.33 9.22
N SER A 17 -21.27 13.05 9.08
CA SER A 17 -21.63 12.08 8.01
C SER A 17 -20.58 10.96 7.88
N HIS A 18 -20.43 10.12 8.91
CA HIS A 18 -19.34 9.14 9.01
C HIS A 18 -19.65 7.76 8.38
N SER A 19 -19.97 7.71 7.09
CA SER A 19 -20.06 6.42 6.38
C SER A 19 -19.30 6.35 5.04
N HIS A 20 -18.68 7.44 4.59
CA HIS A 20 -18.03 7.52 3.27
C HIS A 20 -16.52 7.83 3.31
N SER A 21 -15.89 7.97 4.49
CA SER A 21 -14.54 8.56 4.58
C SER A 21 -13.41 7.65 4.09
N TRP A 22 -13.52 6.33 4.31
CA TRP A 22 -12.41 5.41 3.99
C TRP A 22 -12.47 4.81 2.58
N GLN A 23 -13.56 5.05 1.83
CA GLN A 23 -13.75 4.52 0.48
C GLN A 23 -12.62 4.93 -0.48
N SER A 24 -12.24 6.20 -0.50
CA SER A 24 -11.18 6.69 -1.40
C SER A 24 -9.79 6.55 -0.79
N ARG A 25 -9.67 6.73 0.54
CA ARG A 25 -8.40 6.77 1.27
C ARG A 25 -7.67 5.42 1.26
N LYS A 26 -8.41 4.30 1.28
CA LYS A 26 -7.81 2.95 1.26
C LYS A 26 -6.92 2.69 0.04
N ASN A 27 -7.26 3.24 -1.13
CA ASN A 27 -6.44 3.06 -2.33
C ASN A 27 -5.08 3.76 -2.20
N VAL A 28 -4.99 4.85 -1.44
CA VAL A 28 -3.70 5.50 -1.17
C VAL A 28 -2.83 4.61 -0.29
N LEU A 29 -3.40 3.97 0.74
CA LEU A 29 -2.67 3.03 1.59
C LEU A 29 -2.17 1.82 0.79
N LEU A 30 -3.04 1.25 -0.05
CA LEU A 30 -2.70 0.15 -0.95
C LEU A 30 -1.52 0.52 -1.87
N ARG A 31 -1.58 1.69 -2.52
CA ARG A 31 -0.49 2.23 -3.35
C ARG A 31 0.80 2.38 -2.54
N TYR A 32 0.71 3.04 -1.38
CA TYR A 32 1.88 3.43 -0.61
C TYR A 32 2.66 2.22 -0.10
N PHE A 33 1.96 1.23 0.45
CA PHE A 33 2.59 0.07 1.07
C PHE A 33 2.92 -1.05 0.08
N THR A 34 2.10 -1.27 -0.96
CA THR A 34 2.31 -2.31 -2.00
C THR A 34 2.91 -3.60 -1.43
N ILE A 35 2.19 -4.22 -0.48
CA ILE A 35 2.75 -5.26 0.40
C ILE A 35 3.13 -6.57 -0.30
N ALA A 36 2.73 -6.76 -1.56
CA ALA A 36 2.92 -7.98 -2.33
C ALA A 36 3.78 -7.74 -3.58
N ASP A 37 4.89 -7.02 -3.45
CA ASP A 37 5.67 -6.59 -4.63
C ASP A 37 6.26 -7.76 -5.43
N THR A 38 6.74 -8.80 -4.75
CA THR A 38 7.47 -9.92 -5.36
C THR A 38 6.57 -10.95 -6.04
N VAL A 39 5.24 -10.87 -5.86
CA VAL A 39 4.29 -11.82 -6.50
C VAL A 39 4.15 -11.61 -8.01
N SER A 40 4.76 -10.55 -8.54
CA SER A 40 4.76 -10.20 -9.96
C SER A 40 5.93 -10.81 -10.74
N SER A 41 6.45 -11.95 -10.29
CA SER A 41 7.50 -12.71 -10.98
C SER A 41 6.98 -13.36 -12.27
N ARG A 42 7.79 -13.34 -13.33
CA ARG A 42 7.47 -13.85 -14.68
C ARG A 42 8.68 -14.60 -15.25
N LEU A 43 8.41 -15.46 -16.22
CA LEU A 43 9.41 -16.13 -17.04
C LEU A 43 9.17 -15.73 -18.50
N ALA A 44 10.19 -15.21 -19.18
CA ALA A 44 10.11 -14.91 -20.60
C ALA A 44 10.04 -16.21 -21.40
N THR A 45 8.98 -16.40 -22.19
CA THR A 45 8.83 -17.59 -23.06
C THR A 45 9.47 -17.40 -24.43
N GLU A 46 9.75 -16.15 -24.80
CA GLU A 46 10.41 -15.72 -26.02
C GLU A 46 11.25 -14.47 -25.73
N ASP A 47 12.15 -14.12 -26.65
CA ASP A 47 12.92 -12.88 -26.57
C ASP A 47 11.99 -11.66 -26.67
N VAL A 48 12.15 -10.68 -25.78
CA VAL A 48 11.34 -9.47 -25.73
C VAL A 48 12.17 -8.23 -25.37
N GLU A 49 11.85 -7.09 -25.99
CA GLU A 49 12.43 -5.79 -25.65
C GLU A 49 11.47 -4.97 -24.78
N VAL A 50 11.93 -4.52 -23.61
CA VAL A 50 11.15 -3.69 -22.68
C VAL A 50 11.99 -2.50 -22.23
N GLY A 51 11.52 -1.28 -22.51
CA GLY A 51 12.20 -0.06 -22.06
C GLY A 51 13.65 0.08 -22.58
N GLY A 52 13.95 -0.53 -23.72
CA GLY A 52 15.31 -0.57 -24.30
C GLY A 52 16.21 -1.67 -23.74
N ALA A 53 15.70 -2.57 -22.89
CA ALA A 53 16.40 -3.74 -22.40
C ALA A 53 15.91 -5.02 -23.10
N SER A 54 16.86 -5.84 -23.56
CA SER A 54 16.60 -7.17 -24.11
C SER A 54 16.46 -8.19 -22.99
N ILE A 55 15.35 -8.92 -22.98
CA ILE A 55 15.08 -10.04 -22.07
C ILE A 55 14.99 -11.31 -22.93
N LYS A 56 15.81 -12.31 -22.63
CA LYS A 56 15.91 -13.55 -23.39
C LYS A 56 14.91 -14.59 -22.95
N ALA A 57 14.50 -15.45 -23.88
CA ALA A 57 13.71 -16.63 -23.57
C ALA A 57 14.38 -17.45 -22.45
N GLY A 58 13.61 -17.80 -21.41
CA GLY A 58 14.09 -18.50 -20.22
C GLY A 58 14.56 -17.60 -19.07
N GLU A 59 14.64 -16.28 -19.26
CA GLU A 59 15.01 -15.36 -18.18
C GLU A 59 13.82 -15.04 -17.24
N GLY A 60 14.13 -14.95 -15.95
CA GLY A 60 13.19 -14.54 -14.92
C GLY A 60 13.13 -13.01 -14.79
N VAL A 61 11.92 -12.47 -14.69
CA VAL A 61 11.66 -11.03 -14.57
C VAL A 61 10.80 -10.80 -13.34
N ILE A 62 11.21 -9.87 -12.47
CA ILE A 62 10.37 -9.38 -11.38
C ILE A 62 9.89 -7.99 -11.72
N VAL A 63 8.57 -7.83 -11.88
CA VAL A 63 7.97 -6.52 -12.11
C VAL A 63 7.72 -5.85 -10.76
N SER A 64 8.57 -4.89 -10.37
CA SER A 64 8.38 -4.15 -9.12
C SER A 64 7.20 -3.17 -9.23
N THR A 65 6.03 -3.64 -8.79
CA THR A 65 4.81 -2.84 -8.64
C THR A 65 4.96 -1.75 -7.57
N LEU A 66 5.82 -1.96 -6.56
CA LEU A 66 6.17 -0.97 -5.54
C LEU A 66 6.85 0.22 -6.20
N SER A 67 7.88 -0.03 -7.02
CA SER A 67 8.60 1.01 -7.74
C SER A 67 7.66 1.80 -8.65
N ALA A 68 6.79 1.12 -9.39
CA ALA A 68 5.78 1.75 -10.24
C ALA A 68 4.76 2.60 -9.44
N ASN A 69 4.36 2.14 -8.25
CA ASN A 69 3.47 2.90 -7.37
C ASN A 69 4.14 4.12 -6.72
N TRP A 70 5.47 4.18 -6.75
CA TRP A 70 6.30 5.29 -6.29
C TRP A 70 6.89 6.12 -7.44
N ASP A 71 6.46 5.87 -8.68
CA ASP A 71 6.93 6.61 -9.86
C ASP A 71 6.40 8.06 -9.86
N PRO A 72 7.28 9.08 -9.86
CA PRO A 72 6.87 10.49 -9.93
C PRO A 72 6.16 10.88 -11.22
N ALA A 73 6.36 10.13 -12.32
CA ALA A 73 5.64 10.33 -13.58
C ALA A 73 4.16 9.92 -13.47
N ALA A 74 3.86 8.92 -12.62
CA ALA A 74 2.49 8.46 -12.36
C ALA A 74 1.84 9.18 -11.15
N PHE A 75 2.62 9.46 -10.11
CA PHE A 75 2.15 10.06 -8.85
C PHE A 75 3.08 11.19 -8.39
N LYS A 76 2.69 12.46 -8.58
CA LYS A 76 3.44 13.63 -8.08
C LYS A 76 3.76 13.51 -6.58
N ASN A 77 4.99 13.81 -6.13
CA ASN A 77 5.41 13.62 -4.73
C ASN A 77 5.01 12.22 -4.19
N PRO A 78 5.49 11.12 -4.79
CA PRO A 78 4.98 9.77 -4.53
C PRO A 78 5.23 9.29 -3.08
N ALA A 79 6.29 9.82 -2.45
CA ALA A 79 6.68 9.54 -1.07
C ALA A 79 5.80 10.24 -0.02
N GLU A 80 5.00 11.24 -0.43
CA GLU A 80 4.03 11.89 0.48
C GLU A 80 2.77 11.03 0.60
N LEU A 81 2.45 10.65 1.84
CA LEU A 81 1.20 9.97 2.18
C LEU A 81 0.05 10.97 2.30
N ASP A 82 -0.45 11.44 1.15
CA ASP A 82 -1.67 12.23 1.06
C ASP A 82 -2.86 11.32 0.79
N VAL A 83 -3.72 11.10 1.80
CA VAL A 83 -4.89 10.21 1.69
C VAL A 83 -6.03 10.77 0.84
N GLU A 84 -6.00 12.07 0.50
CA GLU A 84 -7.03 12.74 -0.29
C GLU A 84 -6.71 12.77 -1.79
N ARG A 85 -5.44 12.53 -2.18
CA ARG A 85 -4.96 12.64 -3.57
C ARG A 85 -5.64 11.72 -4.59
N GLY A 86 -6.30 10.65 -4.13
CA GLY A 86 -6.82 9.57 -4.98
C GLY A 86 -5.70 8.71 -5.59
N ALA A 87 -5.95 7.41 -5.73
CA ALA A 87 -4.95 6.46 -6.24
C ALA A 87 -5.58 5.34 -7.08
N ARG A 88 -6.47 5.68 -8.03
CA ARG A 88 -7.27 4.69 -8.77
C ARG A 88 -6.45 3.74 -9.66
N HIS A 89 -5.28 4.18 -10.13
CA HIS A 89 -4.45 3.44 -11.09
C HIS A 89 -3.21 2.79 -10.44
N HIS A 90 -3.24 2.57 -9.12
CA HIS A 90 -2.13 1.87 -8.45
C HIS A 90 -2.03 0.40 -8.89
N LEU A 91 -0.84 -0.16 -8.82
CA LEU A 91 -0.52 -1.55 -9.17
C LEU A 91 -0.40 -2.49 -7.96
N ALA A 92 -0.86 -2.09 -6.77
CA ALA A 92 -0.78 -2.92 -5.56
C ALA A 92 -1.53 -4.27 -5.65
N PHE A 93 -2.40 -4.45 -6.65
CA PHE A 93 -3.10 -5.71 -6.95
C PHE A 93 -2.64 -6.34 -8.27
N GLY A 94 -1.52 -5.89 -8.84
CA GLY A 94 -1.09 -6.25 -10.19
C GLY A 94 -2.00 -5.66 -11.28
N PHE A 95 -1.84 -6.19 -12.49
CA PHE A 95 -2.58 -5.77 -13.69
C PHE A 95 -2.71 -6.95 -14.67
N GLY A 96 -3.74 -6.90 -15.52
CA GLY A 96 -3.97 -7.88 -16.58
C GLY A 96 -4.65 -9.17 -16.08
N PRO A 97 -4.49 -10.30 -16.80
CA PRO A 97 -5.18 -11.55 -16.49
C PRO A 97 -4.93 -12.11 -15.08
N HIS A 98 -3.79 -11.76 -14.48
CA HIS A 98 -3.41 -12.17 -13.12
C HIS A 98 -3.65 -11.08 -12.07
N GLN A 99 -4.40 -10.01 -12.41
CA GLN A 99 -4.80 -9.02 -11.43
C GLN A 99 -5.58 -9.69 -10.30
N CYS A 100 -5.28 -9.31 -9.06
CA CYS A 100 -5.78 -9.99 -7.86
C CYS A 100 -7.30 -10.16 -7.90
N LEU A 101 -7.74 -11.42 -7.93
CA LEU A 101 -9.17 -11.78 -7.91
C LEU A 101 -9.86 -11.26 -6.65
N GLY A 102 -9.16 -11.26 -5.51
CA GLY A 102 -9.65 -10.81 -4.21
C GLY A 102 -9.67 -9.30 -4.00
N GLN A 103 -9.29 -8.50 -5.00
CA GLN A 103 -9.07 -7.05 -4.83
C GLN A 103 -10.30 -6.27 -4.35
N ASN A 104 -11.51 -6.75 -4.69
CA ASN A 104 -12.76 -6.10 -4.29
C ASN A 104 -13.13 -6.46 -2.85
N LEU A 105 -12.89 -7.71 -2.46
CA LEU A 105 -13.06 -8.17 -1.08
C LEU A 105 -12.09 -7.43 -0.16
N ALA A 106 -10.80 -7.38 -0.48
CA ALA A 106 -9.81 -6.66 0.32
C ALA A 106 -10.16 -5.17 0.48
N ARG A 107 -10.67 -4.51 -0.57
CA ARG A 107 -11.13 -3.12 -0.49
C ARG A 107 -12.36 -2.95 0.40
N MET A 108 -13.26 -3.92 0.42
CA MET A 108 -14.43 -3.91 1.29
C MET A 108 -14.01 -4.11 2.75
N GLU A 109 -13.15 -5.10 3.01
CA GLU A 109 -12.62 -5.40 4.33
C GLU A 109 -11.85 -4.21 4.92
N LEU A 110 -10.92 -3.61 4.17
CA LEU A 110 -10.17 -2.44 4.62
C LEU A 110 -11.07 -1.26 4.98
N GLN A 111 -12.13 -1.03 4.20
CA GLN A 111 -13.09 0.02 4.51
C GLN A 111 -13.81 -0.26 5.83
N ILE A 112 -14.36 -1.47 6.00
CA ILE A 112 -15.08 -1.87 7.21
C ILE A 112 -14.16 -1.79 8.43
N VAL A 113 -12.92 -2.29 8.31
CA VAL A 113 -11.92 -2.30 9.38
C VAL A 113 -11.59 -0.87 9.80
N PHE A 114 -11.22 0.02 8.87
CA PHE A 114 -10.87 1.40 9.23
C PHE A 114 -12.08 2.21 9.75
N ASP A 115 -13.25 2.08 9.12
CA ASP A 115 -14.48 2.72 9.60
C ASP A 115 -14.86 2.25 11.02
N THR A 116 -14.63 0.97 11.33
CA THR A 116 -14.98 0.39 12.63
C THR A 116 -13.95 0.69 13.70
N LEU A 117 -12.66 0.52 13.42
CA LEU A 117 -11.58 0.74 14.38
C LEU A 117 -11.58 2.17 14.90
N PHE A 118 -11.55 3.16 14.00
CA PHE A 118 -11.46 4.57 14.42
C PHE A 118 -12.76 5.10 15.03
N ARG A 119 -13.90 4.48 14.73
CA ARG A 119 -15.18 4.83 15.36
C ARG A 119 -15.33 4.21 16.74
N ARG A 120 -14.93 2.95 16.94
CA ARG A 120 -15.13 2.23 18.21
C ARG A 120 -13.98 2.41 19.19
N ILE A 121 -12.77 2.67 18.69
CA ILE A 121 -11.54 2.77 19.47
C ILE A 121 -10.79 4.06 19.07
N PRO A 122 -11.35 5.25 19.35
CA PRO A 122 -10.78 6.52 18.88
C PRO A 122 -9.44 6.87 19.53
N THR A 123 -9.09 6.23 20.65
CA THR A 123 -7.84 6.42 21.40
C THR A 123 -6.75 5.38 21.07
N LEU A 124 -7.00 4.54 20.06
CA LEU A 124 -6.07 3.51 19.59
C LEU A 124 -4.68 4.10 19.31
N ARG A 125 -3.66 3.52 19.93
CA ARG A 125 -2.26 3.89 19.76
C ARG A 125 -1.36 2.66 19.94
N LEU A 126 -0.13 2.75 19.44
CA LEU A 126 0.88 1.71 19.66
C LEU A 126 1.19 1.59 21.16
N ALA A 127 1.33 0.37 21.64
CA ALA A 127 1.78 0.07 23.00
C ALA A 127 3.31 -0.08 23.10
N ALA A 128 4.02 0.05 21.98
CA ALA A 128 5.47 0.01 21.87
C ALA A 128 5.97 1.08 20.87
N PRO A 129 7.25 1.50 20.94
CA PRO A 129 7.86 2.33 19.91
C PRO A 129 7.76 1.68 18.52
N ALA A 130 7.61 2.49 17.46
CA ALA A 130 7.40 1.99 16.11
C ALA A 130 8.66 1.31 15.53
N GLU A 131 9.83 1.79 15.96
CA GLU A 131 11.15 1.25 15.62
C GLU A 131 11.40 -0.16 16.16
N ASP A 132 10.67 -0.56 17.21
CA ASP A 132 10.81 -1.88 17.85
C ASP A 132 9.86 -2.92 17.25
N LEU A 133 9.00 -2.54 16.30
CA LEU A 133 8.02 -3.46 15.72
C LEU A 133 8.71 -4.56 14.89
N PRO A 134 8.31 -5.83 15.08
CA PRO A 134 8.92 -6.96 14.36
C PRO A 134 8.39 -7.03 12.92
N PHE A 135 8.98 -6.23 12.02
CA PHE A 135 8.66 -6.26 10.60
C PHE A 135 9.05 -7.60 9.94
N LYS A 136 8.20 -8.04 9.01
CA LYS A 136 8.40 -9.25 8.22
C LYS A 136 9.46 -8.99 7.14
N ASN A 137 10.71 -9.30 7.46
CA ASN A 137 11.82 -9.31 6.48
C ASN A 137 12.07 -10.71 5.89
N ASP A 138 11.34 -11.70 6.40
CA ASP A 138 11.46 -13.13 6.12
C ASP A 138 10.22 -13.69 5.39
N ALA A 139 9.30 -12.82 4.95
CA ALA A 139 8.05 -13.21 4.29
C ALA A 139 7.88 -12.55 2.92
N VAL A 140 7.16 -13.23 2.03
CA VAL A 140 6.80 -12.72 0.69
C VAL A 140 5.86 -11.51 0.78
N ILE A 141 5.01 -11.47 1.81
CA ILE A 141 4.06 -10.37 2.03
C ILE A 141 4.57 -9.49 3.17
N TYR A 142 4.77 -8.20 2.87
CA TYR A 142 5.23 -7.21 3.83
C TYR A 142 4.20 -6.94 4.93
N GLY A 143 4.67 -6.71 6.15
CA GLY A 143 3.85 -6.42 7.32
C GLY A 143 4.64 -6.53 8.61
N VAL A 144 3.94 -6.72 9.72
CA VAL A 144 4.54 -7.00 11.04
C VAL A 144 4.07 -8.35 11.56
N HIS A 145 4.90 -9.03 12.33
CA HIS A 145 4.54 -10.27 13.02
C HIS A 145 3.60 -9.99 14.20
N GLU A 146 3.79 -8.85 14.87
CA GLU A 146 2.98 -8.38 15.99
C GLU A 146 2.78 -6.87 15.90
N LEU A 147 1.60 -6.40 16.31
CA LEU A 147 1.29 -4.98 16.44
C LEU A 147 0.69 -4.71 17.84
N PRO A 148 1.53 -4.48 18.87
CA PRO A 148 1.04 -4.18 20.21
C PRO A 148 0.27 -2.84 20.22
N VAL A 149 -0.96 -2.87 20.71
CA VAL A 149 -1.83 -1.69 20.77
C VAL A 149 -2.47 -1.52 22.15
N THR A 150 -2.78 -0.28 22.49
CA THR A 150 -3.59 0.11 23.65
C THR A 150 -4.59 1.18 23.23
N TRP A 151 -5.67 1.35 23.98
CA TRP A 151 -6.67 2.38 23.71
C TRP A 151 -7.16 3.03 24.98
#